data_AF-A0A2E8ACJ6-F1
#
_entry.id   AF-A0A2E8ACJ6-F1
#
_cell.length_a   1.000
_cell.length_b   1.000
_cell.length_c   1.000
_cell.angle_alpha   90.00
_cell.angle_beta   90.00
_cell.angle_gamma   90.00
#
_symmetry.space_group_name_H-M   'P 1'
#
loop_
_entity.id
_entity.type
_entity.pdbx_description
1 polymer ?
#
loop_
_entity_poly.entity_id
_entity_poly.type
_entity_poly.pdbx_seq_one_letter_code
_entity_poly.pdbx_strand_id
1 'polypeptide(L)'
;METSSPMALEVPLISARYARQFIRFMERKGVRRHAILGDTNISSDMLDDPDASLSMGQVRQLLGKAEWLMGDERAAFQFGQQLDLPAHGLLGFAVLGQETPRRLISMIVQYLRVGLPLMDMDLSSTGSTFRIQLIDNWGLGDL
;
A
#
# COMPACT_ATOMS: atom_id res chain seq x y z
N MET A 1 -6.99 0.55 22.84
CA MET A 1 -6.66 0.97 21.46
C MET A 1 -7.99 1.16 20.76
N GLU A 2 -8.39 2.40 20.52
CA GLU A 2 -9.67 2.69 19.87
C GLU A 2 -9.56 2.25 18.41
N THR A 3 -10.27 1.18 18.06
CA THR A 3 -10.41 0.74 16.68
C THR A 3 -11.08 1.85 15.88
N SER A 4 -10.55 2.17 14.69
CA SER A 4 -11.17 3.18 13.82
C SER A 4 -12.66 2.88 13.57
N SER A 5 -13.45 3.95 13.49
CA SER A 5 -14.88 3.82 13.15
C SER A 5 -15.05 3.11 11.81
N PRO A 6 -16.06 2.24 11.62
CA PRO A 6 -16.31 1.52 10.37
C PRO A 6 -16.35 2.44 9.13
N MET A 7 -16.81 3.68 9.30
CA MET A 7 -16.84 4.69 8.24
C MET A 7 -15.45 5.12 7.74
N ALA A 8 -14.41 5.09 8.59
CA ALA A 8 -13.05 5.48 8.20
C ALA A 8 -12.47 4.50 7.16
N LEU A 9 -12.80 3.22 7.28
CA LEU A 9 -12.33 2.17 6.35
C LEU A 9 -12.91 2.32 4.95
N GLU A 10 -14.04 3.02 4.79
CA GLU A 10 -14.70 3.25 3.50
C GLU A 10 -14.22 4.50 2.77
N VAL A 11 -13.35 5.30 3.38
CA VAL A 11 -12.77 6.47 2.73
C VAL A 11 -11.81 6.01 1.61
N PRO A 12 -11.98 6.46 0.35
CA PRO A 12 -11.09 6.07 -0.75
C PRO A 12 -9.77 6.84 -0.65
N LEU A 13 -8.70 6.15 -0.23
CA LEU A 13 -7.40 6.76 0.08
C LEU A 13 -6.20 6.03 -0.51
N ILE A 14 -6.36 4.75 -0.89
CA ILE A 14 -5.27 3.96 -1.48
C ILE A 14 -5.39 4.01 -2.99
N SER A 15 -4.45 4.64 -3.69
CA SER A 15 -4.53 4.71 -5.16
C SER A 15 -4.69 3.32 -5.80
N ALA A 16 -5.66 3.21 -6.72
CA ALA A 16 -5.98 1.98 -7.44
C ALA A 16 -4.79 1.41 -8.24
N ARG A 17 -3.75 2.22 -8.47
CA ARG A 17 -2.48 1.77 -9.08
C ARG A 17 -1.84 0.61 -8.33
N TYR A 18 -1.91 0.60 -6.99
CA TYR A 18 -1.31 -0.46 -6.19
C TYR A 18 -2.07 -1.77 -6.38
N ALA A 19 -3.41 -1.71 -6.41
CA ALA A 19 -4.23 -2.87 -6.70
C ALA A 19 -4.02 -3.39 -8.13
N ARG A 20 -3.91 -2.51 -9.14
CA ARG A 20 -3.55 -2.91 -10.51
C ARG A 20 -2.24 -3.71 -10.54
N GLN A 21 -1.21 -3.20 -9.88
CA GLN A 21 0.10 -3.83 -9.89
C GLN A 21 0.11 -5.15 -9.11
N PHE A 22 -0.63 -5.19 -8.00
CA PHE A 22 -0.84 -6.38 -7.20
C PHE A 22 -1.56 -7.47 -7.99
N ILE A 23 -2.65 -7.15 -8.67
CA ILE A 23 -3.38 -8.10 -9.52
C ILE A 23 -2.47 -8.65 -10.61
N ARG A 24 -1.67 -7.81 -11.27
CA ARG A 24 -0.68 -8.27 -12.27
C ARG A 24 0.37 -9.21 -11.66
N PHE A 25 0.79 -8.96 -10.42
CA PHE A 25 1.70 -9.84 -9.68
C PHE A 25 1.06 -11.21 -9.42
N MET A 26 -0.20 -11.22 -8.98
CA MET A 26 -0.96 -12.44 -8.75
C MET A 26 -1.21 -13.25 -10.03
N GLU A 27 -1.52 -12.56 -11.14
CA GLU A 27 -1.67 -13.18 -12.46
C GLU A 27 -0.39 -13.89 -12.90
N ARG A 28 0.78 -13.29 -12.67
CA ARG A 28 2.08 -13.94 -12.93
C ARG A 28 2.32 -15.18 -12.06
N LYS A 29 1.68 -15.27 -10.90
CA LYS A 29 1.68 -16.46 -10.03
C LYS A 29 0.60 -17.48 -10.40
N GLY A 30 -0.13 -17.27 -11.50
CA GLY A 30 -1.15 -18.21 -12.00
C GLY A 30 -2.55 -17.99 -11.40
N VAL A 31 -2.75 -16.95 -10.60
CA VAL A 31 -4.05 -16.64 -10.01
C VAL A 31 -4.86 -15.78 -10.98
N ARG A 32 -6.08 -16.23 -11.33
CA ARG A 32 -6.92 -15.52 -12.30
C ARG A 32 -7.50 -14.23 -11.69
N ARG A 33 -7.48 -13.13 -12.44
CA ARG A 33 -8.02 -11.82 -12.02
C ARG A 33 -9.43 -11.87 -11.44
N HIS A 34 -10.35 -12.62 -12.06
CA HIS A 34 -11.72 -12.73 -11.56
C HIS A 34 -11.81 -13.40 -10.18
N ALA A 35 -10.91 -14.35 -9.88
CA ALA A 35 -10.89 -15.04 -8.59
C ALA A 35 -10.44 -14.10 -7.47
N ILE A 36 -9.55 -13.16 -7.80
CA ILE A 36 -9.03 -12.15 -6.88
C ILE A 36 -10.05 -11.03 -6.67
N LEU A 37 -10.73 -10.59 -7.74
CA LEU A 37 -11.65 -9.44 -7.71
C LEU A 37 -13.07 -9.76 -7.25
N GLY A 38 -13.51 -11.02 -7.29
CA GLY A 38 -14.86 -11.39 -6.83
C GLY A 38 -15.13 -10.80 -5.44
N ASP A 39 -16.33 -10.33 -5.16
CA ASP A 39 -16.76 -9.82 -3.84
C ASP A 39 -15.89 -8.71 -3.20
N THR A 40 -14.91 -8.14 -3.91
CA THR A 40 -14.06 -7.04 -3.39
C THR A 40 -14.68 -5.65 -3.57
N ASN A 41 -15.80 -5.59 -4.31
CA ASN A 41 -16.40 -4.34 -4.80
C ASN A 41 -15.40 -3.44 -5.58
N ILE A 42 -14.37 -4.04 -6.18
CA ILE A 42 -13.40 -3.36 -7.06
C ILE A 42 -13.77 -3.71 -8.51
N SER A 43 -14.19 -2.72 -9.29
CA SER A 43 -14.51 -2.93 -10.72
C SER A 43 -13.27 -2.79 -11.61
N SER A 44 -13.36 -3.31 -12.85
CA SER A 44 -12.32 -3.07 -13.85
C SER A 44 -12.18 -1.59 -14.19
N ASP A 45 -13.29 -0.85 -14.28
CA ASP A 45 -13.27 0.58 -14.59
C ASP A 45 -12.52 1.39 -13.51
N MET A 46 -12.71 1.06 -12.24
CA MET A 46 -11.93 1.65 -11.14
C MET A 46 -10.44 1.33 -11.26
N LEU A 47 -10.11 0.13 -11.73
CA LEU A 47 -8.71 -0.24 -11.95
C LEU A 47 -8.14 0.45 -13.17
N ASP A 48 -8.92 0.76 -14.21
CA ASP A 48 -8.40 1.41 -15.42
C ASP A 48 -8.32 2.94 -15.27
N ASP A 49 -9.03 3.51 -14.30
CA ASP A 49 -8.93 4.92 -13.91
C ASP A 49 -7.58 5.22 -13.18
N PRO A 50 -6.75 6.15 -13.70
CA PRO A 50 -5.50 6.54 -13.06
C PRO A 50 -5.68 7.30 -11.74
N ASP A 51 -6.81 7.97 -11.55
CA ASP A 51 -7.11 8.85 -10.41
C ASP A 51 -7.97 8.15 -9.35
N ALA A 52 -8.52 6.97 -9.66
CA ALA A 52 -9.28 6.17 -8.72
C ALA A 52 -8.45 5.79 -7.48
N SER A 53 -9.15 5.77 -6.35
CA SER A 53 -8.64 5.33 -5.06
C SER A 53 -9.59 4.31 -4.45
N LEU A 54 -9.01 3.36 -3.73
CA LEU A 54 -9.69 2.28 -3.03
C LEU A 54 -9.81 2.62 -1.55
N SER A 55 -10.89 2.14 -0.95
CA SER A 55 -11.06 2.15 0.49
C SER A 55 -10.18 1.10 1.15
N MET A 56 -9.86 1.27 2.44
CA MET A 56 -9.11 0.25 3.17
C MET A 56 -9.95 -1.04 3.32
N GLY A 57 -11.28 -0.93 3.36
CA GLY A 57 -12.19 -2.09 3.28
C GLY A 57 -11.99 -2.91 2.01
N GLN A 58 -11.95 -2.25 0.85
CA GLN A 58 -11.66 -2.91 -0.44
C GLN A 58 -10.26 -3.54 -0.47
N VAL A 59 -9.26 -2.83 0.06
CA VAL A 59 -7.88 -3.35 0.13
C VAL A 59 -7.81 -4.60 1.02
N ARG A 60 -8.47 -4.61 2.18
CA ARG A 60 -8.52 -5.79 3.05
C ARG A 60 -9.17 -7.00 2.39
N GLN A 61 -10.28 -6.79 1.68
CA GLN A 61 -10.94 -7.87 0.93
C GLN A 61 -10.02 -8.42 -0.16
N LEU A 62 -9.30 -7.55 -0.86
CA LEU A 62 -8.33 -7.92 -1.88
C LEU A 62 -7.16 -8.74 -1.31
N LEU A 63 -6.56 -8.28 -0.20
CA LEU A 63 -5.42 -8.95 0.44
C LEU A 63 -5.83 -10.30 1.04
N GLY A 64 -6.95 -10.37 1.77
CA GLY A 64 -7.44 -11.62 2.35
C GLY A 64 -7.76 -12.69 1.29
N LYS A 65 -8.28 -12.29 0.12
CA LYS A 65 -8.46 -13.22 -1.02
C LYS A 65 -7.11 -13.70 -1.57
N ALA A 66 -6.14 -12.80 -1.67
CA ALA A 66 -4.81 -13.14 -2.18
C ALA A 66 -4.08 -14.14 -1.27
N GLU A 67 -4.17 -13.94 0.05
CA GLU A 67 -3.58 -14.83 1.05
C GLU A 67 -4.15 -16.25 0.91
N TRP A 68 -5.48 -16.37 0.85
CA TRP A 68 -6.17 -17.65 0.65
C TRP A 68 -5.75 -18.35 -0.65
N LEU A 69 -5.50 -17.60 -1.72
CA LEU A 69 -5.15 -18.14 -3.04
C LEU A 69 -3.68 -18.53 -3.20
N MET A 70 -2.75 -17.84 -2.52
CA MET A 70 -1.31 -18.05 -2.72
C MET A 70 -0.68 -19.04 -1.75
N GLY A 71 -1.06 -19.03 -0.48
CA GLY A 71 -0.39 -19.82 0.57
C GLY A 71 1.14 -19.61 0.63
N ASP A 72 1.64 -18.46 0.16
CA ASP A 72 3.06 -18.13 0.05
C ASP A 72 3.38 -16.90 0.89
N GLU A 73 3.94 -17.12 2.07
CA GLU A 73 4.32 -16.08 3.04
C GLU A 73 5.33 -15.07 2.48
N ARG A 74 6.04 -15.40 1.40
CA ARG A 74 7.03 -14.51 0.76
C ARG A 74 6.39 -13.55 -0.24
N ALA A 75 5.13 -13.77 -0.60
CA ALA A 75 4.49 -13.05 -1.68
C ALA A 75 4.41 -11.53 -1.44
N ALA A 76 4.13 -11.10 -0.21
CA ALA A 76 4.08 -9.69 0.15
C ALA A 76 5.44 -8.99 -0.08
N PHE A 77 6.53 -9.64 0.32
CA PHE A 77 7.88 -9.11 0.11
C PHE A 77 8.25 -9.07 -1.38
N GLN A 78 7.96 -10.15 -2.11
CA GLN A 78 8.21 -10.22 -3.56
C GLN A 78 7.41 -9.17 -4.34
N PHE A 79 6.18 -8.88 -3.92
CA PHE A 79 5.37 -7.81 -4.48
C PHE A 79 6.01 -6.44 -4.23
N GLY A 80 6.41 -6.16 -2.99
CA GLY A 80 7.08 -4.92 -2.62
C GLY A 80 8.35 -4.65 -3.43
N GLN A 81 9.14 -5.69 -3.73
CA GLN A 81 10.33 -5.59 -4.58
C GLN A 81 10.04 -5.20 -6.03
N GLN A 82 8.80 -5.34 -6.50
CA GLN A 82 8.38 -4.98 -7.86
C GLN A 82 7.84 -3.55 -7.95
N LEU A 83 7.70 -2.85 -6.81
CA LEU A 83 7.28 -1.44 -6.76
C LEU A 83 8.53 -0.57 -6.95
N ASP A 84 8.79 -0.17 -8.19
CA ASP A 84 9.81 0.81 -8.52
C ASP A 84 9.35 2.25 -8.24
N LEU A 85 10.22 3.24 -8.41
CA LEU A 85 9.86 4.65 -8.16
C LEU A 85 8.59 5.07 -8.93
N PRO A 86 8.44 4.80 -10.25
CA PRO A 86 7.21 5.09 -10.98
C PRO A 86 5.92 4.53 -10.34
N ALA A 87 5.98 3.35 -9.72
CA ALA A 87 4.83 2.75 -9.04
C ALA A 87 4.25 3.62 -7.91
N HIS A 88 5.06 4.52 -7.35
CA HIS A 88 4.67 5.40 -6.25
C HIS A 88 4.06 6.75 -6.68
N GLY A 89 3.88 6.99 -7.98
CA GLY A 89 3.28 8.22 -8.50
C GLY A 89 4.06 9.47 -8.09
N LEU A 90 3.37 10.50 -7.58
CA LEU A 90 3.99 11.77 -7.18
C LEU A 90 5.10 11.59 -6.15
N LEU A 91 4.96 10.67 -5.20
CA LEU A 91 6.02 10.37 -4.23
C LEU A 91 7.29 9.90 -4.94
N GLY A 92 7.15 8.93 -5.84
CA GLY A 92 8.25 8.38 -6.62
C GLY A 92 8.96 9.44 -7.46
N PHE A 93 8.19 10.35 -8.06
CA PHE A 93 8.72 11.50 -8.79
C PHE A 93 9.44 12.49 -7.86
N ALA A 94 8.87 12.81 -6.69
CA ALA A 94 9.44 13.78 -5.75
C ALA A 94 10.79 13.32 -5.18
N VAL A 95 11.00 12.01 -5.06
CA VAL A 95 12.27 11.45 -4.59
C VAL A 95 13.24 11.08 -5.72
N LEU A 96 12.83 11.25 -6.97
CA LEU A 96 13.66 10.95 -8.13
C LEU A 96 14.91 11.83 -8.12
N GLY A 97 16.08 11.21 -8.26
CA GLY A 97 17.36 11.91 -8.24
C GLY A 97 17.81 12.42 -6.86
N GLN A 98 17.13 12.05 -5.77
CA GLN A 98 17.64 12.33 -4.41
C GLN A 98 18.78 11.37 -4.06
N GLU A 99 20.00 11.91 -4.00
CA GLU A 99 21.20 11.10 -3.72
C GLU A 99 21.50 10.94 -2.23
N THR A 100 20.92 11.79 -1.38
CA THR A 100 21.17 11.78 0.07
C THR A 100 20.19 10.83 0.78
N PRO A 101 20.63 9.68 1.35
CA PRO A 101 19.73 8.72 1.99
C PRO A 101 18.89 9.34 3.11
N ARG A 102 19.50 10.24 3.89
CA ARG A 102 18.81 11.00 4.94
C ARG A 102 17.62 11.79 4.41
N ARG A 103 17.83 12.52 3.30
CA ARG A 103 16.79 13.36 2.70
C ARG A 103 15.71 12.50 2.06
N LEU A 104 16.10 11.43 1.36
CA LEU A 104 15.20 10.44 0.79
C LEU A 104 14.26 9.85 1.86
N ILE A 105 14.83 9.31 2.95
CA ILE A 105 14.06 8.71 4.04
C ILE A 105 13.12 9.74 4.69
N SER A 106 13.63 10.95 4.99
CA SER A 106 12.80 12.01 5.56
C SER A 106 11.63 12.40 4.66
N MET A 107 11.84 12.53 3.34
CA MET A 107 10.79 12.87 2.39
C MET A 107 9.72 11.78 2.29
N ILE A 108 10.14 10.50 2.23
CA ILE A 108 9.20 9.37 2.21
C ILE A 108 8.35 9.35 3.48
N VAL A 109 8.98 9.45 4.66
CA VAL A 109 8.26 9.47 5.93
C VAL A 109 7.28 10.64 6.00
N GLN A 110 7.72 11.85 5.68
CA GLN A 110 6.85 13.03 5.69
C GLN A 110 5.67 12.90 4.73
N TYR A 111 5.90 12.36 3.53
CA TYR A 111 4.83 12.12 2.57
C TYR A 111 3.81 11.11 3.09
N LEU A 112 4.27 9.98 3.64
CA LEU A 112 3.37 8.93 4.13
C LEU A 112 2.52 9.43 5.32
N ARG A 113 3.10 10.21 6.23
CA ARG A 113 2.36 10.82 7.36
C ARG A 113 1.24 11.76 6.91
N VAL A 114 1.41 12.42 5.77
CA VAL A 114 0.39 13.36 5.22
C VAL A 114 -0.61 12.63 4.32
N GLY A 115 -0.12 11.70 3.49
CA GLY A 115 -0.91 11.04 2.46
C GLY A 115 -1.68 9.80 2.90
N LEU A 116 -1.33 9.20 4.06
CA LEU A 116 -1.93 7.96 4.55
C LEU A 116 -2.33 8.11 6.03
N PRO A 117 -3.55 8.58 6.33
CA PRO A 117 -4.00 8.79 7.71
C PRO A 117 -4.15 7.50 8.53
N LEU A 118 -4.03 6.33 7.89
CA LEU A 118 -4.11 5.01 8.51
C LEU A 118 -2.95 4.71 9.47
N MET A 119 -1.82 5.39 9.30
CA MET A 119 -0.64 5.22 10.16
C MET A 119 0.06 6.54 10.42
N ASP A 120 0.73 6.66 11.56
CA ASP A 120 1.75 7.67 11.79
C ASP A 120 3.14 7.03 11.78
N MET A 121 4.18 7.87 11.65
CA MET A 121 5.56 7.43 11.59
C MET A 121 6.47 8.38 12.36
N ASP A 122 7.22 7.84 13.30
CA ASP A 122 8.30 8.55 13.98
C ASP A 122 9.64 8.22 13.32
N LEU A 123 10.36 9.28 12.92
CA LEU A 123 11.70 9.17 12.34
C LEU A 123 12.72 9.79 13.27
N SER A 124 13.68 8.97 13.71
CA SER A 124 14.87 9.42 14.43
C SER A 124 16.12 8.87 13.77
N SER A 125 17.26 9.50 14.02
CA SER A 125 18.53 9.07 13.47
C SER A 125 19.68 9.29 14.44
N THR A 126 20.58 8.33 14.52
CA THR A 126 21.82 8.42 15.29
C THR A 126 22.98 8.01 14.39
N GLY A 127 23.85 8.97 14.03
CA GLY A 127 24.91 8.73 13.04
C GLY A 127 24.34 8.35 11.67
N SER A 128 24.75 7.17 11.18
CA SER A 128 24.26 6.57 9.93
C SER A 128 23.03 5.68 10.10
N THR A 129 22.57 5.46 11.33
CA THR A 129 21.42 4.60 11.62
C THR A 129 20.14 5.42 11.65
N PHE A 130 19.13 4.95 10.92
CA PHE A 130 17.77 5.48 10.96
C PHE A 130 16.87 4.53 11.73
N ARG A 131 16.02 5.07 12.59
CA ARG A 131 14.93 4.34 13.23
C ARG A 131 13.62 4.94 12.74
N ILE A 132 12.81 4.09 12.14
CA ILE A 132 11.45 4.40 11.73
C ILE A 132 10.53 3.55 12.60
N GLN A 133 9.68 4.20 13.39
CA GLN A 133 8.63 3.53 14.14
C GLN A 133 7.30 3.80 13.44
N LEU A 134 6.59 2.75 13.08
CA LEU A 134 5.25 2.82 12.49
C LEU A 134 4.22 2.69 13.61
N ILE A 135 3.22 3.56 13.59
CA ILE A 135 2.13 3.60 14.55
C ILE A 135 0.84 3.35 13.79
N ASP A 136 0.15 2.24 14.08
CA ASP A 136 -1.14 1.93 13.50
C ASP A 136 -2.22 2.80 14.15
N ASN A 137 -2.61 3.88 13.47
CA ASN A 137 -3.62 4.81 13.96
C ASN A 137 -5.02 4.22 13.86
N TRP A 138 -5.23 3.26 12.96
CA TRP A 138 -6.57 2.74 12.67
C TRP A 138 -6.88 1.42 13.37
N GLY A 139 -5.87 0.76 13.94
CA GLY A 139 -6.02 -0.55 14.56
C GLY A 139 -6.39 -1.60 13.51
N LEU A 140 -5.71 -1.58 12.37
CA LEU A 140 -5.97 -2.50 11.25
C LEU A 140 -5.78 -3.96 11.65
N GLY A 141 -4.86 -4.22 12.58
CA GLY A 141 -4.53 -5.58 13.02
C GLY A 141 -3.90 -6.39 11.89
N ASP A 142 -4.28 -7.66 11.79
CA ASP A 142 -3.82 -8.52 10.69
C ASP A 142 -4.52 -8.13 9.37
N LEU A 143 -3.74 -8.08 8.29
CA LEU A 143 -4.14 -7.68 6.94
C LEU A 143 -3.99 -8.82 5.94
#